data_AF-A0A4P7KZS0-F1
#
_entry.id   AF-A0A4P7KZS0-F1
#
_cell.length_a   1.000
_cell.length_b   1.000
_cell.length_c   1.000
_cell.angle_alpha   90.00
_cell.angle_beta   90.00
_cell.angle_gamma   90.00
#
_symmetry.space_group_name_H-M   'P 1'
#
loop_
_entity.id
_entity.type
_entity.pdbx_description
1 polymer ?
#
loop_
_entity_poly.entity_id
_entity_poly.type
_entity_poly.pdbx_seq_one_letter_code
_entity_poly.pdbx_strand_id
1 'polypeptide(L)'
;MSLSIQSNSLFSFNRTLSNENIKHAIESSSKEEATDIGIWEKIKDWFCGSDTREALEKFYELTHNNDELNTNSMVKKIVAFYQLKEMASPIYQDKFEASITQNEDGIYTFSFSIKDIMRERLLIYGTSNDICDIKRKELTNNSELLDNNTVIHEGIDAALSKVKYDNERNKLEGITSANQGRVGLHLLSDKTKQEMAIDQSLLQRWITLQMKCFDYYAIQRSSLDSTDGIDITSVIGTKNEWVYHFAESIDDAKKHTQKILAKIFNDFADYLHKAKTDTNINKLYEESELLKKIDSHILENNKEYPLTSEYIKKLYSQIENQSH
;
A
#
# COMPACT_ATOMS: atom_id res chain seq x y z
N MET A 1 -66.36 -4.18 7.03
CA MET A 1 -65.75 -3.19 7.92
C MET A 1 -64.27 -3.13 7.60
N SER A 2 -63.86 -2.09 6.91
CA SER A 2 -62.50 -1.84 6.44
C SER A 2 -61.81 -0.89 7.42
N LEU A 3 -60.76 -1.38 8.09
CA LEU A 3 -59.90 -0.56 8.95
C LEU A 3 -58.86 0.14 8.06
N SER A 4 -59.04 1.44 7.86
CA SER A 4 -58.02 2.32 7.28
C SER A 4 -56.97 2.64 8.35
N ILE A 5 -55.75 2.13 8.18
CA ILE A 5 -54.60 2.58 8.97
C ILE A 5 -54.00 3.77 8.21
N GLN A 6 -54.22 4.97 8.74
CA GLN A 6 -53.47 6.15 8.33
C GLN A 6 -52.01 5.97 8.74
N SER A 7 -51.15 5.75 7.74
CA SER A 7 -49.71 5.88 7.86
C SER A 7 -49.37 7.34 8.12
N ASN A 8 -49.18 7.70 9.39
CA ASN A 8 -48.54 8.96 9.76
C ASN A 8 -47.03 8.81 9.53
N SER A 9 -46.60 9.22 8.34
CA SER A 9 -45.19 9.48 8.00
C SER A 9 -44.66 10.64 8.85
N LEU A 10 -44.20 10.34 10.06
CA LEU A 10 -43.56 11.28 10.98
C LEU A 10 -42.07 10.98 11.14
N PHE A 11 -41.31 10.99 10.05
CA PHE A 11 -39.84 11.09 10.14
C PHE A 11 -39.30 11.99 9.02
N SER A 12 -39.48 13.30 9.23
CA SER A 12 -38.83 14.34 8.44
C SER A 12 -37.89 15.12 9.35
N PHE A 13 -36.69 14.57 9.61
CA PHE A 13 -35.60 15.34 10.22
C PHE A 13 -34.51 15.57 9.17
N ASN A 14 -34.74 16.53 8.29
CA ASN A 14 -33.64 17.14 7.52
C ASN A 14 -32.84 18.04 8.47
N ARG A 15 -31.78 17.51 9.08
CA ARG A 15 -30.75 18.32 9.75
C ARG A 15 -29.52 18.41 8.85
N THR A 16 -29.30 19.58 8.25
CA THR A 16 -28.09 19.92 7.47
C THR A 16 -26.88 20.11 8.41
N LEU A 17 -25.68 19.64 8.04
CA LEU A 17 -24.44 19.76 8.86
C LEU A 17 -23.73 21.01 8.38
N SER A 18 -23.21 21.81 9.29
CA SER A 18 -22.19 22.80 8.97
C SER A 18 -20.88 22.08 8.61
N ASN A 19 -20.09 22.70 7.74
CA ASN A 19 -18.80 22.14 7.32
C ASN A 19 -17.81 22.02 8.49
N GLU A 20 -18.00 22.82 9.54
CA GLU A 20 -17.19 22.88 10.75
C GLU A 20 -17.16 21.55 11.53
N ASN A 21 -18.27 20.83 11.64
CA ASN A 21 -18.32 19.60 12.45
C ASN A 21 -17.71 18.40 11.69
N ILE A 22 -17.76 18.40 10.35
CA ILE A 22 -17.04 17.42 9.52
C ILE A 22 -15.54 17.69 9.59
N LYS A 23 -15.15 18.97 9.60
CA LYS A 23 -13.76 19.39 9.79
C LYS A 23 -13.24 18.99 11.18
N HIS A 24 -14.04 19.17 12.23
CA HIS A 24 -13.70 18.77 13.60
C HIS A 24 -13.45 17.27 13.72
N ALA A 25 -14.32 16.42 13.17
CA ALA A 25 -14.13 14.97 13.15
C ALA A 25 -12.92 14.51 12.31
N ILE A 26 -12.47 15.31 11.33
CA ILE A 26 -11.27 15.04 10.52
C ILE A 26 -9.99 15.49 11.24
N GLU A 27 -10.06 16.57 12.00
CA GLU A 27 -8.93 17.18 12.72
C GLU A 27 -8.76 16.63 14.15
N SER A 28 -9.62 15.72 14.57
CA SER A 28 -9.64 15.16 15.92
C SER A 28 -8.46 14.22 16.17
N SER A 29 -7.88 14.33 17.36
CA SER A 29 -6.64 13.64 17.73
C SER A 29 -6.86 12.29 18.43
N SER A 30 -8.12 11.95 18.74
CA SER A 30 -8.50 10.74 19.50
C SER A 30 -9.70 10.02 18.88
N LYS A 31 -9.82 8.71 19.14
CA LYS A 31 -10.94 7.88 18.66
C LYS A 31 -12.28 8.39 19.22
N GLU A 32 -12.32 8.91 20.45
CA GLU A 32 -13.53 9.49 21.02
C GLU A 32 -13.95 10.82 20.37
N GLU A 33 -13.01 11.73 20.06
CA GLU A 33 -13.31 13.02 19.39
C GLU A 33 -13.61 12.85 17.89
N ALA A 34 -12.94 11.91 17.23
CA ALA A 34 -13.15 11.49 15.84
C ALA A 34 -14.58 11.04 15.55
N THR A 35 -15.15 10.30 16.50
CA THR A 35 -16.54 9.84 16.50
C THR A 35 -17.52 10.91 16.94
N ASP A 36 -17.15 12.20 16.81
CA ASP A 36 -17.97 13.32 17.23
C ASP A 36 -19.42 13.10 16.80
N ILE A 37 -20.30 13.24 17.79
CA ILE A 37 -21.71 12.85 17.80
C ILE A 37 -22.45 13.36 16.54
N GLY A 38 -21.97 14.44 15.90
CA GLY A 38 -22.57 15.05 14.72
C GLY A 38 -22.70 14.20 13.44
N ILE A 39 -21.69 13.39 13.06
CA ILE A 39 -21.80 12.53 11.85
C ILE A 39 -22.67 11.33 12.16
N TRP A 40 -22.40 10.67 13.29
CA TRP A 40 -23.14 9.49 13.74
C TRP A 40 -24.64 9.79 13.94
N GLU A 41 -24.99 10.90 14.58
CA GLU A 41 -26.40 11.28 14.84
C GLU A 41 -27.25 11.43 13.57
N LYS A 42 -26.63 11.60 12.40
CA LYS A 42 -27.35 11.70 11.13
C LYS A 42 -27.50 10.41 10.37
N ILE A 43 -26.54 9.52 10.56
CA ILE A 43 -26.44 8.30 9.78
C ILE A 43 -26.86 7.07 10.58
N LYS A 44 -26.97 7.19 11.93
CA LYS A 44 -27.38 6.08 12.80
C LYS A 44 -28.67 5.40 12.37
N ASP A 45 -29.63 6.17 11.87
CA ASP A 45 -30.92 5.64 11.40
C ASP A 45 -30.77 4.77 10.15
N TRP A 46 -29.65 4.85 9.44
CA TRP A 46 -29.36 4.01 8.28
C TRP A 46 -28.90 2.61 8.70
N PHE A 47 -28.35 2.45 9.90
CA PHE A 47 -27.72 1.22 10.40
C PHE A 47 -28.66 0.40 11.31
N CYS A 48 -29.96 0.41 11.04
CA CYS A 48 -30.97 -0.26 11.86
C CYS A 48 -30.67 -1.77 12.03
N GLY A 49 -30.30 -2.19 13.25
CA GLY A 49 -30.00 -3.58 13.58
C GLY A 49 -28.53 -3.99 13.50
N SER A 50 -27.65 -3.08 13.04
CA SER A 50 -26.20 -3.30 12.99
C SER A 50 -25.52 -2.90 14.31
N ASP A 51 -24.37 -3.49 14.64
CA ASP A 51 -23.59 -3.09 15.82
C ASP A 51 -23.08 -1.65 15.61
N THR A 52 -23.63 -0.72 16.38
CA THR A 52 -23.26 0.70 16.38
C THR A 52 -21.76 0.89 16.59
N ARG A 53 -21.14 0.07 17.45
CA ARG A 53 -19.71 0.15 17.72
C ARG A 53 -18.89 -0.23 16.50
N GLU A 54 -19.32 -1.25 15.77
CA GLU A 54 -18.68 -1.69 14.54
C GLU A 54 -18.77 -0.62 13.45
N ALA A 55 -19.94 -0.01 13.25
CA ALA A 55 -20.11 1.06 12.27
C ALA A 55 -19.21 2.27 12.60
N LEU A 56 -19.14 2.67 13.88
CA LEU A 56 -18.25 3.75 14.32
C LEU A 56 -16.77 3.42 14.11
N GLU A 57 -16.37 2.17 14.32
CA GLU A 57 -15.01 1.71 14.04
C GLU A 57 -14.66 1.85 12.56
N LYS A 58 -15.58 1.48 11.66
CA LYS A 58 -15.37 1.66 10.22
C LYS A 58 -15.32 3.12 9.79
N PHE A 59 -16.13 3.98 10.41
CA PHE A 59 -15.99 5.42 10.18
C PHE A 59 -14.62 5.94 10.61
N TYR A 60 -14.11 5.48 11.75
CA TYR A 60 -12.77 5.82 12.20
C TYR A 60 -11.70 5.36 11.20
N GLU A 61 -11.73 4.09 10.75
CA GLU A 61 -10.81 3.56 9.74
C GLU A 61 -10.81 4.38 8.44
N LEU A 62 -11.99 4.84 7.99
CA LEU A 62 -12.12 5.69 6.80
C LEU A 62 -11.55 7.08 6.99
N THR A 63 -11.82 7.69 8.14
CA THR A 63 -11.61 9.14 8.35
C THR A 63 -10.25 9.48 8.93
N HIS A 64 -9.65 8.55 9.67
CA HIS A 64 -8.38 8.70 10.39
C HIS A 64 -7.27 7.92 9.68
N ASN A 65 -6.02 8.14 10.09
CA ASN A 65 -4.82 7.56 9.48
C ASN A 65 -4.53 8.05 8.04
N ASN A 66 -4.59 9.36 7.80
CA ASN A 66 -4.23 9.96 6.50
C ASN A 66 -2.71 10.04 6.26
N ASP A 67 -1.89 9.74 7.27
CA ASP A 67 -0.45 9.99 7.21
C ASP A 67 0.34 8.96 6.39
N GLU A 68 -0.23 7.78 6.14
CA GLU A 68 0.41 6.71 5.37
C GLU A 68 -0.47 6.31 4.18
N LEU A 69 -0.33 7.01 3.06
CA LEU A 69 -0.99 6.70 1.79
C LEU A 69 -0.20 5.63 1.01
N ASN A 70 -0.19 4.41 1.56
CA ASN A 70 0.36 3.20 0.94
C ASN A 70 -0.77 2.22 0.58
N THR A 71 -0.47 1.23 -0.24
CA THR A 71 -1.48 0.24 -0.68
C THR A 71 -2.07 -0.54 0.50
N ASN A 72 -1.29 -0.80 1.55
CA ASN A 72 -1.76 -1.49 2.75
C ASN A 72 -2.85 -0.72 3.52
N SER A 73 -2.66 0.58 3.74
CA SER A 73 -3.68 1.43 4.38
C SER A 73 -4.90 1.58 3.49
N MET A 74 -4.70 1.59 2.16
CA MET A 74 -5.78 1.66 1.19
C MET A 74 -6.73 0.46 1.28
N VAL A 75 -6.19 -0.76 1.43
CA VAL A 75 -7.01 -1.96 1.63
C VAL A 75 -7.95 -1.78 2.82
N LYS A 76 -7.43 -1.30 3.96
CA LYS A 76 -8.24 -1.07 5.17
C LYS A 76 -9.38 -0.07 4.92
N LYS A 77 -9.09 1.03 4.21
CA LYS A 77 -10.09 2.05 3.89
C LYS A 77 -11.16 1.54 2.95
N ILE A 78 -10.76 0.76 1.94
CA ILE A 78 -11.71 0.17 0.98
C ILE A 78 -12.62 -0.85 1.65
N VAL A 79 -12.05 -1.73 2.47
CA VAL A 79 -12.81 -2.69 3.27
C VAL A 79 -13.77 -1.96 4.20
N ALA A 80 -13.32 -0.93 4.92
CA ALA A 80 -14.17 -0.15 5.79
C ALA A 80 -15.32 0.54 5.05
N PHE A 81 -15.05 1.11 3.86
CA PHE A 81 -16.09 1.74 3.04
C PHE A 81 -17.14 0.73 2.57
N TYR A 82 -16.68 -0.41 2.06
CA TYR A 82 -17.55 -1.49 1.61
C TYR A 82 -18.42 -2.00 2.75
N GLN A 83 -17.83 -2.33 3.90
CA GLN A 83 -18.56 -2.84 5.05
C GLN A 83 -19.57 -1.82 5.59
N LEU A 84 -19.22 -0.53 5.64
CA LEU A 84 -20.19 0.51 6.01
C LEU A 84 -21.38 0.58 5.06
N LYS A 85 -21.14 0.45 3.76
CA LYS A 85 -22.22 0.39 2.79
C LYS A 85 -23.12 -0.83 3.03
N GLU A 86 -22.55 -2.02 3.22
CA GLU A 86 -23.32 -3.24 3.44
C GLU A 86 -24.08 -3.25 4.78
N MET A 87 -23.52 -2.62 5.82
CA MET A 87 -24.19 -2.45 7.11
C MET A 87 -25.37 -1.47 7.07
N ALA A 88 -25.44 -0.60 6.06
CA ALA A 88 -26.53 0.34 5.89
C ALA A 88 -27.76 -0.37 5.30
N SER A 89 -28.94 0.07 5.72
CA SER A 89 -30.23 -0.43 5.21
C SER A 89 -30.25 -0.28 3.69
N PRO A 90 -30.82 -1.25 2.94
CA PRO A 90 -30.76 -1.25 1.47
C PRO A 90 -31.22 0.05 0.80
N ILE A 91 -32.16 0.77 1.42
CA ILE A 91 -32.67 2.06 0.93
C ILE A 91 -31.67 3.22 0.99
N TYR A 92 -30.53 3.05 1.66
CA TYR A 92 -29.48 4.07 1.81
C TYR A 92 -28.16 3.67 1.15
N GLN A 93 -28.01 2.43 0.67
CA GLN A 93 -26.76 1.96 0.07
C GLN A 93 -26.39 2.71 -1.22
N ASP A 94 -27.38 3.27 -1.91
CA ASP A 94 -27.17 4.10 -3.09
C ASP A 94 -26.55 5.47 -2.77
N LYS A 95 -26.55 5.88 -1.50
CA LYS A 95 -25.86 7.10 -1.04
C LYS A 95 -24.36 6.93 -0.90
N PHE A 96 -23.85 5.70 -0.95
CA PHE A 96 -22.43 5.37 -0.90
C PHE A 96 -21.89 5.23 -2.32
N GLU A 97 -21.08 6.21 -2.72
CA GLU A 97 -20.50 6.29 -4.05
C GLU A 97 -18.97 6.15 -3.94
N ALA A 98 -18.38 5.32 -4.80
CA ALA A 98 -16.94 5.09 -4.84
C ALA A 98 -16.47 4.75 -6.25
N SER A 99 -15.22 5.06 -6.54
CA SER A 99 -14.54 4.71 -7.79
C SER A 99 -13.03 4.55 -7.59
N ILE A 100 -12.42 3.78 -8.48
CA ILE A 100 -10.98 3.63 -8.61
C ILE A 100 -10.59 4.20 -9.97
N THR A 101 -9.71 5.19 -9.99
CA THR A 101 -9.22 5.80 -11.23
C THR A 101 -7.70 5.71 -11.29
N GLN A 102 -7.19 5.32 -12.44
CA GLN A 102 -5.75 5.36 -12.69
C GLN A 102 -5.32 6.79 -13.01
N ASN A 103 -4.29 7.28 -12.32
CA ASN A 103 -3.70 8.59 -12.59
C ASN A 103 -2.54 8.46 -13.58
N GLU A 104 -1.53 7.70 -13.18
CA GLU A 104 -0.30 7.40 -13.92
C GLU A 104 -0.06 5.89 -13.84
N ASP A 105 0.95 5.38 -14.57
CA ASP A 105 1.30 3.95 -14.54
C ASP A 105 1.46 3.46 -13.09
N GLY A 106 0.59 2.56 -12.62
CA GLY A 106 0.64 2.00 -11.27
C GLY A 106 0.22 2.89 -10.11
N ILE A 107 -0.14 4.16 -10.36
CA ILE A 107 -0.62 5.11 -9.35
C ILE A 107 -2.11 5.32 -9.54
N TYR A 108 -2.88 5.15 -8.47
CA TYR A 108 -4.33 5.16 -8.50
C TYR A 108 -4.92 6.10 -7.45
N THR A 109 -6.13 6.58 -7.72
CA THR A 109 -6.96 7.33 -6.79
C THR A 109 -8.18 6.49 -6.41
N PHE A 110 -8.38 6.31 -5.11
CA PHE A 110 -9.66 5.92 -4.56
C PHE A 110 -10.47 7.17 -4.26
N SER A 111 -11.57 7.36 -5.01
CA SER A 111 -12.57 8.38 -4.72
C SER A 111 -13.75 7.76 -3.99
N PHE A 112 -14.23 8.39 -2.92
CA PHE A 112 -15.46 7.98 -2.26
C PHE A 112 -16.21 9.15 -1.63
N SER A 113 -17.54 9.01 -1.54
CA SER A 113 -18.42 9.95 -0.88
C SER A 113 -19.63 9.25 -0.24
N ILE A 114 -20.25 9.92 0.73
CA ILE A 114 -21.52 9.48 1.31
C ILE A 114 -22.48 10.67 1.21
N LYS A 115 -23.46 10.58 0.31
CA LYS A 115 -24.38 11.68 0.02
C LYS A 115 -25.02 12.24 1.30
N ASP A 116 -25.07 13.57 1.40
CA ASP A 116 -25.58 14.34 2.54
C ASP A 116 -24.75 14.25 3.85
N ILE A 117 -23.73 13.40 3.91
CA ILE A 117 -22.97 13.07 5.13
C ILE A 117 -21.48 13.40 4.97
N MET A 118 -20.85 12.89 3.92
CA MET A 118 -19.42 13.01 3.66
C MET A 118 -19.19 13.48 2.22
N ARG A 119 -18.52 14.62 2.07
CA ARG A 119 -18.07 15.09 0.76
C ARG A 119 -17.08 14.10 0.15
N GLU A 120 -16.95 14.17 -1.17
CA GLU A 120 -15.96 13.39 -1.90
C GLU A 120 -14.56 13.55 -1.29
N ARG A 121 -13.89 12.41 -1.09
CA ARG A 121 -12.50 12.31 -0.68
C ARG A 121 -11.73 11.57 -1.75
N LEU A 122 -10.50 12.03 -1.99
CA LEU A 122 -9.58 11.47 -2.97
C LEU A 122 -8.34 11.00 -2.24
N LEU A 123 -8.04 9.71 -2.30
CA LEU A 123 -6.87 9.12 -1.68
C LEU A 123 -6.01 8.42 -2.71
N ILE A 124 -4.73 8.80 -2.78
CA ILE A 124 -3.78 8.28 -3.76
C ILE A 124 -3.01 7.10 -3.17
N TYR A 125 -2.74 6.05 -3.94
CA TYR A 125 -1.93 4.89 -3.54
C TYR A 125 -1.13 4.33 -4.72
N GLY A 126 -0.30 3.31 -4.47
CA GLY A 126 0.67 2.81 -5.44
C GLY A 126 1.88 3.73 -5.61
N THR A 127 2.19 4.53 -4.59
CA THR A 127 3.25 5.56 -4.62
C THR A 127 4.58 5.03 -4.08
N SER A 128 5.59 5.91 -3.99
CA SER A 128 6.88 5.60 -3.37
C SER A 128 6.80 5.16 -1.91
N ASN A 129 5.68 5.40 -1.21
CA ASN A 129 5.46 4.90 0.14
C ASN A 129 5.49 3.37 0.20
N ASP A 130 4.96 2.69 -0.82
CA ASP A 130 4.99 1.22 -0.91
C ASP A 130 6.44 0.70 -0.93
N ILE A 131 7.35 1.42 -1.59
CA ILE A 131 8.77 1.05 -1.68
C ILE A 131 9.42 1.08 -0.28
N CYS A 132 9.09 2.08 0.54
CA CYS A 132 9.60 2.18 1.91
C CYS A 132 9.13 1.00 2.76
N ASP A 133 7.85 0.64 2.67
CA ASP A 133 7.28 -0.49 3.40
C ASP A 133 7.91 -1.83 2.95
N ILE A 134 8.05 -2.01 1.64
CA ILE A 134 8.69 -3.19 1.06
C ILE A 134 10.12 -3.35 1.59
N LYS A 135 10.90 -2.27 1.66
CA LYS A 135 12.29 -2.33 2.17
C LYS A 135 12.36 -2.77 3.64
N ARG A 136 11.44 -2.25 4.47
CA ARG A 136 11.38 -2.53 5.91
C ARG A 136 10.81 -3.90 6.26
N LYS A 137 10.03 -4.50 5.34
CA LYS A 137 9.39 -5.80 5.58
C LYS A 137 10.41 -6.88 5.93
N GLU A 138 10.04 -7.76 6.84
CA GLU A 138 10.84 -8.96 7.14
C GLU A 138 10.89 -9.87 5.89
N LEU A 139 12.02 -10.56 5.72
CA LEU A 139 12.17 -11.48 4.61
C LEU A 139 11.41 -12.78 4.92
N THR A 140 10.46 -13.14 4.07
CA THR A 140 9.71 -14.41 4.15
C THR A 140 9.74 -15.14 2.81
N ASN A 141 9.37 -16.42 2.79
CA ASN A 141 9.18 -17.17 1.54
C ASN A 141 7.70 -17.37 1.20
N ASN A 142 6.81 -16.47 1.63
CA ASN A 142 5.38 -16.57 1.32
C ASN A 142 5.10 -16.44 -0.19
N SER A 143 6.00 -15.76 -0.91
CA SER A 143 6.02 -15.70 -2.37
C SER A 143 6.36 -17.04 -3.02
N GLU A 144 6.91 -18.00 -2.26
CA GLU A 144 7.40 -19.29 -2.75
C GLU A 144 8.43 -19.14 -3.87
N LEU A 145 9.13 -18.00 -3.96
CA LEU A 145 10.13 -17.76 -4.99
C LEU A 145 11.28 -18.76 -4.86
N LEU A 146 11.72 -19.03 -3.62
CA LEU A 146 12.69 -20.08 -3.32
C LEU A 146 11.96 -21.42 -3.13
N ASP A 147 12.68 -22.51 -3.37
CA ASP A 147 12.18 -23.86 -3.13
C ASP A 147 11.78 -24.08 -1.66
N ASN A 148 10.49 -24.35 -1.42
CA ASN A 148 9.93 -24.48 -0.07
C ASN A 148 10.60 -25.61 0.73
N ASN A 149 10.97 -26.72 0.10
CA ASN A 149 11.63 -27.82 0.82
C ASN A 149 13.00 -27.38 1.34
N THR A 150 13.77 -26.69 0.50
CA THR A 150 15.08 -26.14 0.87
C THR A 150 14.94 -25.13 2.00
N VAL A 151 13.95 -24.23 1.94
CA VAL A 151 13.69 -23.23 2.99
C VAL A 151 13.29 -23.89 4.31
N ILE A 152 12.44 -24.93 4.28
CA ILE A 152 12.02 -25.67 5.48
C ILE A 152 13.20 -26.40 6.13
N HIS A 153 14.08 -27.02 5.34
CA HIS A 153 15.19 -27.81 5.86
C HIS A 153 16.40 -26.99 6.31
N GLU A 154 16.67 -25.86 5.65
CA GLU A 154 17.94 -25.15 5.80
C GLU A 154 17.77 -23.68 6.24
N GLY A 155 16.56 -23.15 6.17
CA GLY A 155 16.27 -21.74 6.44
C GLY A 155 16.38 -20.86 5.20
N ILE A 156 15.75 -19.68 5.30
CA ILE A 156 15.62 -18.75 4.17
C ILE A 156 16.96 -18.19 3.69
N ASP A 157 17.86 -17.85 4.61
CA ASP A 157 19.18 -17.31 4.28
C ASP A 157 20.06 -18.35 3.57
N ALA A 158 20.01 -19.60 4.03
CA ALA A 158 20.74 -20.70 3.40
C ALA A 158 20.19 -20.98 2.00
N ALA A 159 18.87 -21.04 1.83
CA ALA A 159 18.24 -21.23 0.53
C ALA A 159 18.58 -20.09 -0.44
N LEU A 160 18.53 -18.84 0.03
CA LEU A 160 18.90 -17.66 -0.74
C LEU A 160 20.38 -17.69 -1.15
N SER A 161 21.26 -18.16 -0.25
CA SER A 161 22.69 -18.31 -0.52
C SER A 161 23.05 -19.38 -1.56
N LYS A 162 22.08 -20.21 -1.96
CA LYS A 162 22.27 -21.20 -3.04
C LYS A 162 21.84 -20.69 -4.40
N VAL A 163 21.14 -19.55 -4.46
CA VAL A 163 20.71 -18.97 -5.73
C VAL A 163 21.92 -18.50 -6.53
N LYS A 164 21.95 -18.87 -7.81
CA LYS A 164 23.00 -18.47 -8.76
C LYS A 164 22.37 -17.95 -10.03
N TYR A 165 23.03 -17.01 -10.69
CA TYR A 165 22.62 -16.51 -11.99
C TYR A 165 23.43 -17.19 -13.10
N ASP A 166 22.74 -17.94 -13.97
CA ASP A 166 23.26 -18.55 -15.18
C ASP A 166 23.17 -17.52 -16.31
N ASN A 167 24.32 -16.92 -16.65
CA ASN A 167 24.42 -15.87 -17.65
C ASN A 167 24.18 -16.38 -19.08
N GLU A 168 24.50 -17.66 -19.36
CA GLU A 168 24.31 -18.24 -20.70
C GLU A 168 22.82 -18.46 -20.98
N ARG A 169 22.08 -18.89 -19.96
CA ARG A 169 20.64 -19.17 -20.07
C ARG A 169 19.77 -17.99 -19.66
N ASN A 170 20.34 -16.92 -19.10
CA ASN A 170 19.64 -15.80 -18.48
C ASN A 170 18.56 -16.29 -17.47
N LYS A 171 18.98 -17.16 -16.55
CA LYS A 171 18.10 -17.83 -15.57
C LYS A 171 18.72 -17.89 -14.19
N LEU A 172 17.88 -18.11 -13.18
CA LEU A 172 18.31 -18.29 -11.80
C LEU A 172 18.24 -19.75 -11.39
N GLU A 173 19.38 -20.35 -11.07
CA GLU A 173 19.43 -21.64 -10.40
C GLU A 173 18.97 -21.49 -8.94
N GLY A 174 18.20 -22.46 -8.43
CA GLY A 174 17.60 -22.37 -7.10
C GLY A 174 16.24 -21.65 -7.06
N ILE A 175 15.77 -21.12 -8.19
CA ILE A 175 14.42 -20.57 -8.35
C ILE A 175 13.63 -21.45 -9.33
N THR A 176 12.40 -21.77 -8.97
CA THR A 176 11.56 -22.66 -9.80
C THR A 176 11.26 -22.03 -11.17
N SER A 177 11.01 -22.86 -12.19
CA SER A 177 10.73 -22.36 -13.55
C SER A 177 9.50 -21.45 -13.59
N ALA A 178 8.47 -21.73 -12.77
CA ALA A 178 7.27 -20.91 -12.65
C ALA A 178 7.55 -19.51 -12.09
N ASN A 179 8.63 -19.36 -11.32
CA ASN A 179 8.96 -18.14 -10.60
C ASN A 179 10.03 -17.28 -11.29
N GLN A 180 10.69 -17.78 -12.34
CA GLN A 180 11.70 -17.03 -13.09
C GLN A 180 11.18 -15.67 -13.57
N GLY A 181 9.93 -15.61 -14.07
CA GLY A 181 9.32 -14.37 -14.53
C GLY A 181 9.01 -13.38 -13.40
N ARG A 182 8.71 -13.88 -12.20
CA ARG A 182 8.32 -13.08 -11.02
C ARG A 182 9.49 -12.31 -10.41
N VAL A 183 10.71 -12.78 -10.63
CA VAL A 183 11.95 -12.12 -10.17
C VAL A 183 12.32 -10.90 -11.03
N GLY A 184 11.66 -10.69 -12.17
CA GLY A 184 11.83 -9.45 -12.93
C GLY A 184 13.23 -9.26 -13.54
N LEU A 185 13.96 -10.34 -13.85
CA LEU A 185 15.28 -10.24 -14.50
C LEU A 185 15.24 -9.45 -15.82
N HIS A 186 14.12 -9.50 -16.55
CA HIS A 186 13.94 -8.75 -17.79
C HIS A 186 13.92 -7.22 -17.60
N LEU A 187 13.74 -6.74 -16.36
CA LEU A 187 13.80 -5.32 -16.02
C LEU A 187 15.23 -4.85 -15.70
N LEU A 188 16.16 -5.78 -15.51
CA LEU A 188 17.55 -5.48 -15.22
C LEU A 188 18.36 -5.28 -16.50
N SER A 189 19.31 -4.36 -16.44
CA SER A 189 20.28 -4.17 -17.52
C SER A 189 21.21 -5.39 -17.64
N ASP A 190 21.75 -5.64 -18.83
CA ASP A 190 22.68 -6.77 -19.03
C ASP A 190 23.96 -6.61 -18.19
N LYS A 191 24.40 -5.36 -18.00
CA LYS A 191 25.52 -5.05 -17.11
C LYS A 191 25.23 -5.43 -15.66
N THR A 192 24.03 -5.11 -15.16
CA THR A 192 23.59 -5.49 -13.81
C THR A 192 23.55 -7.01 -13.64
N LYS A 193 23.03 -7.73 -14.65
CA LYS A 193 23.01 -9.20 -14.65
C LYS A 193 24.42 -9.80 -14.64
N GLN A 194 25.35 -9.23 -15.42
CA GLN A 194 26.75 -9.66 -15.42
C GLN A 194 27.41 -9.44 -14.05
N GLU A 195 27.16 -8.30 -13.40
CA GLU A 195 27.64 -8.07 -12.03
C GLU A 195 27.03 -9.06 -11.04
N MET A 196 25.74 -9.40 -11.17
CA MET A 196 25.10 -10.44 -10.34
C MET A 196 25.67 -11.85 -10.56
N ALA A 197 26.24 -12.13 -11.74
CA ALA A 197 26.93 -13.39 -12.01
C ALA A 197 28.26 -13.49 -11.25
N ILE A 198 28.90 -12.35 -10.99
CA ILE A 198 30.22 -12.25 -10.34
C ILE A 198 30.05 -12.06 -8.82
N ASP A 199 29.14 -11.18 -8.42
CA ASP A 199 28.88 -10.77 -7.05
C ASP A 199 27.57 -11.39 -6.55
N GLN A 200 27.72 -12.51 -5.83
CA GLN A 200 26.59 -13.21 -5.26
C GLN A 200 25.80 -12.35 -4.26
N SER A 201 26.45 -11.41 -3.57
CA SER A 201 25.75 -10.53 -2.61
C SER A 201 24.79 -9.59 -3.33
N LEU A 202 25.16 -9.10 -4.52
CA LEU A 202 24.30 -8.29 -5.36
C LEU A 202 23.09 -9.10 -5.84
N LEU A 203 23.31 -10.34 -6.27
CA LEU A 203 22.22 -11.26 -6.62
C LEU A 203 21.25 -11.46 -5.45
N GLN A 204 21.76 -11.82 -4.27
CA GLN A 204 20.94 -12.03 -3.07
C GLN A 204 20.12 -10.79 -2.70
N ARG A 205 20.70 -9.58 -2.82
CA ARG A 205 19.98 -8.31 -2.61
C ARG A 205 18.81 -8.15 -3.58
N TRP A 206 18.99 -8.47 -4.86
CA TRP A 206 17.90 -8.40 -5.84
C TRP A 206 16.78 -9.38 -5.51
N ILE A 207 17.11 -10.65 -5.24
CA ILE A 207 16.12 -11.68 -4.92
C ILE A 207 15.36 -11.32 -3.65
N THR A 208 16.06 -10.88 -2.60
CA THR A 208 15.45 -10.39 -1.36
C THR A 208 14.43 -9.29 -1.63
N LEU A 209 14.81 -8.30 -2.45
CA LEU A 209 13.94 -7.17 -2.77
C LEU A 209 12.68 -7.63 -3.52
N GLN A 210 12.81 -8.57 -4.45
CA GLN A 210 11.67 -9.13 -5.19
C GLN A 210 10.77 -9.99 -4.32
N MET A 211 11.33 -10.80 -3.40
CA MET A 211 10.56 -11.56 -2.41
C MET A 211 9.73 -10.62 -1.55
N LYS A 212 10.35 -9.59 -0.97
CA LYS A 212 9.63 -8.60 -0.15
C LYS A 212 8.56 -7.86 -0.93
N CYS A 213 8.84 -7.48 -2.18
CA CYS A 213 7.86 -6.81 -3.05
C CYS A 213 6.64 -7.71 -3.32
N PHE A 214 6.88 -8.98 -3.66
CA PHE A 214 5.79 -9.93 -3.89
C PHE A 214 4.97 -10.16 -2.62
N ASP A 215 5.65 -10.44 -1.49
CA ASP A 215 5.01 -10.70 -0.20
C ASP A 215 4.24 -9.48 0.32
N TYR A 216 4.66 -8.27 -0.02
CA TYR A 216 3.90 -7.06 0.25
C TYR A 216 2.54 -7.15 -0.44
N TYR A 217 2.50 -7.06 -1.76
CA TYR A 217 1.25 -7.00 -2.53
C TYR A 217 0.37 -8.26 -2.39
N ALA A 218 0.98 -9.44 -2.22
CA ALA A 218 0.23 -10.67 -1.97
C ALA A 218 -0.56 -10.61 -0.66
N ILE A 219 0.00 -10.02 0.41
CA ILE A 219 -0.71 -9.82 1.67
C ILE A 219 -1.85 -8.83 1.53
N GLN A 220 -1.68 -7.76 0.75
CA GLN A 220 -2.79 -6.82 0.48
C GLN A 220 -3.91 -7.49 -0.31
N ARG A 221 -3.57 -8.25 -1.36
CA ARG A 221 -4.54 -9.01 -2.15
C ARG A 221 -5.29 -10.02 -1.28
N SER A 222 -4.56 -10.81 -0.50
CA SER A 222 -5.13 -11.81 0.41
C SER A 222 -6.01 -11.17 1.49
N SER A 223 -5.61 -10.03 2.05
CA SER A 223 -6.43 -9.32 3.04
C SER A 223 -7.78 -8.91 2.45
N LEU A 224 -7.78 -8.40 1.21
CA LEU A 224 -9.01 -8.05 0.50
C LEU A 224 -9.87 -9.30 0.22
N ASP A 225 -9.26 -10.38 -0.28
CA ASP A 225 -9.96 -11.63 -0.60
C ASP A 225 -10.53 -12.34 0.64
N SER A 226 -9.89 -12.17 1.79
CA SER A 226 -10.33 -12.75 3.08
C SER A 226 -11.41 -11.93 3.80
N THR A 227 -11.81 -10.79 3.23
CA THR A 227 -12.79 -9.92 3.89
C THR A 227 -14.19 -10.51 3.79
N ASP A 228 -14.82 -10.77 4.93
CA ASP A 228 -16.19 -11.27 5.01
C ASP A 228 -17.15 -10.37 4.22
N GLY A 229 -17.96 -11.00 3.38
CA GLY A 229 -18.96 -10.33 2.53
C GLY A 229 -18.41 -9.82 1.19
N ILE A 230 -17.09 -9.73 0.99
CA ILE A 230 -16.51 -9.36 -0.30
C ILE A 230 -16.25 -10.62 -1.14
N ASP A 231 -17.03 -10.79 -2.21
CA ASP A 231 -16.65 -11.65 -3.34
C ASP A 231 -16.35 -10.77 -4.56
N ILE A 232 -15.06 -10.66 -4.87
CA ILE A 232 -14.54 -9.79 -5.94
C ILE A 232 -15.09 -10.17 -7.32
N THR A 233 -15.40 -11.44 -7.54
CA THR A 233 -15.97 -11.89 -8.81
C THR A 233 -17.46 -11.56 -8.91
N SER A 234 -18.16 -11.55 -7.77
CA SER A 234 -19.60 -11.24 -7.71
C SER A 234 -19.91 -9.75 -7.90
N VAL A 235 -18.96 -8.85 -7.63
CA VAL A 235 -19.19 -7.40 -7.73
C VAL A 235 -19.04 -6.83 -9.14
N ILE A 236 -18.56 -7.62 -10.10
CA ILE A 236 -18.39 -7.20 -11.50
C ILE A 236 -19.76 -6.82 -12.11
N GLY A 237 -19.84 -5.66 -12.76
CA GLY A 237 -21.10 -5.11 -13.28
C GLY A 237 -22.12 -4.65 -12.24
N THR A 238 -21.74 -4.60 -10.95
CA THR A 238 -22.59 -4.08 -9.87
C THR A 238 -22.16 -2.66 -9.46
N LYS A 239 -22.93 -2.02 -8.57
CA LYS A 239 -22.53 -0.73 -7.94
C LYS A 239 -21.25 -0.84 -7.09
N ASN A 240 -20.75 -2.05 -6.83
CA ASN A 240 -19.54 -2.32 -6.06
C ASN A 240 -18.35 -2.75 -6.95
N GLU A 241 -18.46 -2.60 -8.28
CA GLU A 241 -17.40 -2.94 -9.24
C GLU A 241 -16.08 -2.20 -8.98
N TRP A 242 -16.11 -1.06 -8.30
CA TRP A 242 -14.91 -0.37 -7.83
C TRP A 242 -14.01 -1.23 -6.92
N VAL A 243 -14.55 -2.23 -6.21
CA VAL A 243 -13.75 -3.20 -5.42
C VAL A 243 -12.95 -4.12 -6.34
N TYR A 244 -13.55 -4.55 -7.47
CA TYR A 244 -12.85 -5.32 -8.50
C TYR A 244 -11.72 -4.50 -9.14
N HIS A 245 -11.99 -3.25 -9.50
CA HIS A 245 -10.95 -2.35 -10.02
C HIS A 245 -9.83 -2.09 -9.01
N PHE A 246 -10.16 -2.00 -7.72
CA PHE A 246 -9.13 -1.92 -6.68
C PHE A 246 -8.27 -3.18 -6.65
N ALA A 247 -8.89 -4.36 -6.71
CA ALA A 247 -8.17 -5.62 -6.75
C ALA A 247 -7.19 -5.71 -7.95
N GLU A 248 -7.62 -5.29 -9.13
CA GLU A 248 -6.75 -5.19 -10.32
C GLU A 248 -5.61 -4.18 -10.11
N SER A 249 -5.91 -3.03 -9.51
CA SER A 249 -4.91 -1.98 -9.28
C SER A 249 -3.75 -2.41 -8.37
N ILE A 250 -3.96 -3.36 -7.45
CA ILE A 250 -2.90 -3.92 -6.59
C ILE A 250 -1.85 -4.63 -7.46
N ASP A 251 -2.29 -5.37 -8.48
CA ASP A 251 -1.39 -6.07 -9.38
C ASP A 251 -0.62 -5.13 -10.31
N ASP A 252 -1.24 -4.04 -10.74
CA ASP A 252 -0.60 -3.03 -11.56
C ASP A 252 0.36 -2.16 -10.75
N ALA A 253 0.00 -1.77 -9.52
CA ALA A 253 0.89 -1.11 -8.57
C ALA A 253 2.13 -1.98 -8.31
N LYS A 254 1.97 -3.30 -8.12
CA LYS A 254 3.08 -4.25 -8.00
C LYS A 254 4.02 -4.20 -9.21
N LYS A 255 3.48 -4.30 -10.43
CA LYS A 255 4.29 -4.25 -11.67
C LYS A 255 5.04 -2.93 -11.78
N HIS A 256 4.38 -1.81 -11.47
CA HIS A 256 5.00 -0.49 -11.48
C HIS A 256 6.13 -0.36 -10.45
N THR A 257 5.87 -0.77 -9.22
CA THR A 257 6.87 -0.82 -8.15
C THR A 257 8.06 -1.69 -8.53
N GLN A 258 7.85 -2.85 -9.16
CA GLN A 258 8.95 -3.68 -9.68
C GLN A 258 9.81 -2.94 -10.71
N LYS A 259 9.21 -2.15 -11.62
CA LYS A 259 9.95 -1.33 -12.58
C LYS A 259 10.79 -0.26 -11.87
N ILE A 260 10.24 0.43 -10.87
CA ILE A 260 10.98 1.43 -10.09
C ILE A 260 12.15 0.77 -9.33
N LEU A 261 11.89 -0.35 -8.65
CA LEU A 261 12.90 -1.10 -7.92
C LEU A 261 14.02 -1.57 -8.86
N ALA A 262 13.69 -2.04 -10.06
CA ALA A 262 14.67 -2.43 -11.06
C ALA A 262 15.53 -1.24 -11.52
N LYS A 263 14.92 -0.07 -11.75
CA LYS A 263 15.66 1.16 -12.09
C LYS A 263 16.65 1.53 -11.00
N ILE A 264 16.18 1.63 -9.75
CA ILE A 264 17.02 1.94 -8.58
C ILE A 264 18.16 0.92 -8.44
N PHE A 265 17.86 -0.36 -8.67
CA PHE A 265 18.84 -1.43 -8.56
C PHE A 265 19.89 -1.40 -9.68
N ASN A 266 19.48 -1.09 -10.92
CA ASN A 266 20.40 -0.88 -12.04
C ASN A 266 21.34 0.30 -11.76
N ASP A 267 20.80 1.43 -11.30
CA ASP A 267 21.58 2.63 -10.95
C ASP A 267 22.60 2.31 -9.84
N PHE A 268 22.20 1.53 -8.83
CA PHE A 268 23.09 1.07 -7.76
C PHE A 268 24.20 0.15 -8.26
N ALA A 269 23.88 -0.83 -9.11
CA ALA A 269 24.88 -1.72 -9.70
C ALA A 269 25.87 -0.96 -10.59
N ASP A 270 25.39 0.02 -11.35
CA ASP A 270 26.23 0.89 -12.17
C ASP A 270 27.21 1.72 -11.33
N TYR A 271 26.74 2.25 -10.20
CA TYR A 271 27.58 2.94 -9.24
C TYR A 271 28.67 2.02 -8.66
N LEU A 272 28.30 0.82 -8.20
CA LEU A 272 29.25 -0.16 -7.66
C LEU A 272 30.33 -0.52 -8.70
N HIS A 273 29.92 -0.74 -9.95
CA HIS A 273 30.86 -1.04 -11.02
C HIS A 273 31.87 0.11 -11.24
N LYS A 274 31.38 1.36 -11.32
CA LYS A 274 32.25 2.55 -11.44
C LYS A 274 33.21 2.68 -10.26
N ALA A 275 32.72 2.43 -9.04
CA ALA A 275 33.55 2.48 -7.84
C ALA A 275 34.63 1.39 -7.81
N LYS A 276 34.38 0.19 -8.37
CA LYS A 276 35.38 -0.88 -8.51
C LYS A 276 36.45 -0.55 -9.56
N THR A 277 36.07 0.13 -10.65
CA THR A 277 37.00 0.50 -11.74
C THR A 277 37.86 1.72 -11.39
N ASP A 278 37.36 2.60 -10.53
CA ASP A 278 38.12 3.74 -10.01
C ASP A 278 39.04 3.27 -8.87
N THR A 279 40.35 3.15 -9.15
CA THR A 279 41.40 2.67 -8.24
C THR A 279 41.69 3.68 -7.10
N ASN A 280 40.72 3.98 -6.24
CA ASN A 280 40.93 4.73 -5.00
C ASN A 280 40.14 4.09 -3.84
N ILE A 281 40.87 3.32 -3.03
CA ILE A 281 40.39 2.37 -2.00
C ILE A 281 39.77 3.05 -0.76
N ASN A 282 39.60 4.38 -0.71
CA ASN A 282 39.06 5.08 0.46
C ASN A 282 37.51 5.12 0.57
N LYS A 283 36.78 4.37 -0.27
CA LYS A 283 35.33 4.56 -0.49
C LYS A 283 34.38 3.88 0.49
N LEU A 284 34.85 3.02 1.40
CA LEU A 284 33.99 2.45 2.46
C LEU A 284 33.56 3.51 3.49
N TYR A 285 34.33 4.60 3.64
CA TYR A 285 33.90 5.78 4.42
C TYR A 285 32.90 6.66 3.65
N GLU A 286 32.95 6.61 2.31
CA GLU A 286 32.07 7.37 1.42
C GLU A 286 30.67 6.75 1.28
N GLU A 287 30.44 5.45 1.49
CA GLU A 287 29.08 4.87 1.41
C GLU A 287 28.12 5.46 2.46
N SER A 288 28.61 5.75 3.67
CA SER A 288 27.81 6.47 4.69
C SER A 288 27.66 7.96 4.35
N GLU A 289 28.66 8.55 3.69
CA GLU A 289 28.63 9.94 3.24
C GLU A 289 27.76 10.12 1.99
N LEU A 290 27.59 9.08 1.18
CA LEU A 290 26.74 9.04 0.00
C LEU A 290 25.27 8.96 0.39
N LEU A 291 24.93 8.12 1.37
CA LEU A 291 23.58 8.11 1.95
C LEU A 291 23.24 9.48 2.54
N LYS A 292 24.19 10.10 3.25
CA LYS A 292 24.04 11.50 3.72
C LYS A 292 23.92 12.51 2.57
N LYS A 293 24.66 12.35 1.48
CA LYS A 293 24.58 13.24 0.30
C LYS A 293 23.28 13.07 -0.47
N ILE A 294 22.74 11.86 -0.56
CA ILE A 294 21.42 11.56 -1.13
C ILE A 294 20.34 12.21 -0.26
N ASP A 295 20.43 12.04 1.06
CA ASP A 295 19.52 12.68 2.00
C ASP A 295 19.59 14.21 1.89
N SER A 296 20.79 14.80 1.85
CA SER A 296 21.00 16.24 1.67
C SER A 296 20.43 16.74 0.34
N HIS A 297 20.64 16.01 -0.76
CA HIS A 297 20.10 16.38 -2.07
C HIS A 297 18.56 16.39 -2.08
N ILE A 298 17.94 15.42 -1.40
CA ILE A 298 16.48 15.35 -1.24
C ILE A 298 15.97 16.49 -0.34
N LEU A 299 16.72 16.87 0.69
CA LEU A 299 16.40 18.01 1.56
C LEU A 299 16.52 19.37 0.85
N GLU A 300 17.54 19.54 0.01
CA GLU A 300 17.80 20.75 -0.79
C GLU A 300 16.77 20.91 -1.93
N ASN A 301 16.30 19.80 -2.52
CA ASN A 301 15.29 19.77 -3.58
C ASN A 301 13.89 19.39 -3.03
N ASN A 302 13.54 19.90 -1.85
CA ASN A 302 12.30 19.54 -1.15
C ASN A 302 11.00 19.84 -1.91
N LYS A 303 11.00 20.71 -2.92
CA LYS A 303 9.82 20.93 -3.76
C LYS A 303 9.56 19.78 -4.74
N GLU A 304 10.62 19.08 -5.14
CA GLU A 304 10.57 17.91 -6.01
C GLU A 304 10.31 16.63 -5.22
N TYR A 305 10.72 16.61 -3.94
CA TYR A 305 10.56 15.46 -3.04
C TYR A 305 9.99 15.85 -1.65
N PRO A 306 8.80 16.47 -1.57
CA PRO A 306 8.29 17.08 -0.33
C PRO A 306 8.09 16.09 0.81
N LEU A 307 7.50 14.92 0.52
CA LEU A 307 7.23 13.88 1.51
C LEU A 307 8.53 13.19 1.98
N THR A 308 9.44 12.92 1.05
CA THR A 308 10.74 12.31 1.35
C THR A 308 11.61 13.27 2.16
N SER A 309 11.57 14.56 1.86
CA SER A 309 12.24 15.62 2.62
C SER A 309 11.75 15.69 4.07
N GLU A 310 10.44 15.64 4.29
CA GLU A 310 9.84 15.70 5.63
C GLU A 310 10.16 14.44 6.44
N TYR A 311 10.15 13.28 5.80
CA TYR A 311 10.54 12.01 6.39
C TYR A 311 12.02 11.97 6.83
N ILE A 312 12.93 12.44 5.97
CA ILE A 312 14.36 12.55 6.28
C ILE A 312 14.58 13.48 7.49
N LYS A 313 13.89 14.63 7.55
CA LYS A 313 13.95 15.54 8.72
C LYS A 313 13.51 14.85 10.01
N LYS A 314 12.47 14.02 9.96
CA LYS A 314 11.96 13.29 11.13
C LYS A 314 12.90 12.17 11.59
N LEU A 315 13.57 11.49 10.65
CA LEU A 315 14.60 10.49 10.93
C LEU A 315 15.80 11.11 11.68
N TYR A 316 16.34 12.22 11.18
CA TYR A 316 17.49 12.88 11.80
C TYR A 316 17.16 13.47 13.18
N SER A 317 15.95 14.01 13.38
CA SER A 317 15.54 14.52 14.70
C SER A 317 15.32 13.43 15.74
N GLN A 318 14.93 12.22 15.33
CA GLN A 318 14.83 11.07 16.22
C GLN A 318 16.19 10.52 16.63
N ILE A 319 17.18 10.58 15.72
CA ILE A 319 18.56 10.16 15.99
C ILE A 319 19.23 11.13 16.97
N GLU A 320 19.07 12.45 16.79
CA GLU A 320 19.65 13.45 17.71
C GLU A 320 19.10 13.33 19.14
N ASN A 321 17.81 12.98 19.29
CA ASN A 321 17.17 12.78 20.59
C ASN A 321 17.55 11.47 21.30
N GLN A 322 18.24 10.54 20.64
CA GLN A 322 18.75 9.30 21.24
C GLN A 322 20.24 9.39 21.64
N SER A 323 20.90 10.50 21.28
CA SER A 323 22.32 10.77 21.57
C SER A 323 22.55 11.75 22.75
N HIS A 324 21.52 12.04 23.53
CA HIS A 324 21.56 12.81 24.79
C HIS A 324 21.00 12.00 25.95
#